data_AF-A0A1F0UM41-F1
#
_entry.id   AF-A0A1F0UM41-F1
#
_cell.length_a   1.000
_cell.length_b   1.000
_cell.length_c   1.000
_cell.angle_alpha   90.00
_cell.angle_beta   90.00
_cell.angle_gamma   90.00
#
_symmetry.space_group_name_H-M   'P 1'
#
loop_
_entity.id
_entity.type
_entity.pdbx_description
1 polymer ?
#
loop_
_entity_poly.entity_id
_entity_poly.type
_entity_poly.pdbx_seq_one_letter_code
_entity_poly.pdbx_strand_id
1 'polypeptide(L)'
;MNNRKRLIAKIHIGKSQLGLDDETYRGLLANTTGKTSCTEMSDDELHQVLNVMVQKGFKSGSNFWGNRAAPREDKKIYLAKITALLAKHGLTKEYADGIAKRSFKVQFVHWLQPWQLKKVVQMLAVYDRNKKAL
;
A
#
# COMPACT_ATOMS: atom_id res chain seq x y z
N MET A 1 12.64 -10.58 -5.49
CA MET A 1 11.67 -9.61 -6.06
C MET A 1 12.40 -8.29 -6.30
N ASN A 2 12.54 -7.84 -7.55
CA ASN A 2 13.44 -6.72 -7.89
C ASN A 2 12.87 -5.38 -7.40
N ASN A 3 13.44 -4.85 -6.31
CA ASN A 3 13.01 -3.62 -5.65
C ASN A 3 12.99 -2.42 -6.62
N ARG A 4 14.00 -2.32 -7.48
CA ARG A 4 14.12 -1.34 -8.57
C ARG A 4 12.91 -1.28 -9.50
N LYS A 5 12.42 -2.44 -9.98
CA LYS A 5 11.23 -2.48 -10.86
C LYS A 5 9.99 -1.90 -10.16
N ARG A 6 9.87 -2.10 -8.84
CA ARG A 6 8.78 -1.52 -8.04
C ARG A 6 8.92 -0.01 -7.87
N LEU A 7 10.14 0.51 -7.73
CA LEU A 7 10.39 1.95 -7.66
C LEU A 7 10.01 2.64 -8.98
N ILE A 8 10.49 2.11 -10.11
CA ILE A 8 10.16 2.62 -11.44
C ILE A 8 8.64 2.60 -11.66
N ALA A 9 7.97 1.50 -11.30
CA ALA A 9 6.51 1.41 -11.40
C ALA A 9 5.79 2.49 -10.56
N LYS A 10 6.27 2.77 -9.34
CA LYS A 10 5.71 3.85 -8.51
C LYS A 10 5.90 5.22 -9.13
N ILE A 11 7.05 5.49 -9.75
CA ILE A 11 7.30 6.76 -10.44
C ILE A 11 6.33 6.91 -11.61
N HIS A 12 6.11 5.88 -12.42
CA HIS A 12 5.11 5.95 -13.50
C HIS A 12 3.68 6.15 -12.98
N ILE A 13 3.30 5.50 -11.87
CA ILE A 13 2.00 5.74 -11.22
C ILE A 13 1.92 7.20 -10.76
N GLY A 14 2.98 7.73 -10.16
CA GLY A 14 3.03 9.11 -9.73
C GLY A 14 2.91 10.10 -10.89
N LYS A 15 3.49 9.78 -12.05
CA LYS A 15 3.35 10.60 -13.27
C LYS A 15 1.88 10.72 -13.66
N SER A 16 1.18 9.58 -13.75
CA SER A 16 -0.25 9.54 -14.04
C SER A 16 -1.08 10.25 -12.97
N GLN A 17 -0.75 10.07 -11.69
CA GLN A 17 -1.49 10.66 -10.57
C GLN A 17 -1.34 12.18 -10.50
N LEU A 18 -0.16 12.69 -10.84
CA LEU A 18 0.13 14.13 -10.88
C LEU A 18 -0.29 14.78 -12.21
N GLY A 19 -0.77 14.00 -13.19
CA GLY A 19 -1.18 14.51 -14.50
C GLY A 19 -0.03 15.10 -15.33
N LEU A 20 1.20 14.62 -15.14
CA LEU A 20 2.36 15.11 -15.87
C LEU A 20 2.40 14.53 -17.28
N ASP A 21 2.51 15.39 -18.28
CA ASP A 21 2.82 14.98 -19.65
C ASP A 21 4.28 14.49 -19.77
N ASP A 22 4.62 13.94 -20.93
CA ASP A 22 5.93 13.35 -21.20
C ASP A 22 7.08 14.36 -21.08
N GLU A 23 6.89 15.59 -21.51
CA GLU A 23 7.93 16.63 -21.49
C GLU A 23 8.14 17.13 -20.07
N THR A 24 7.06 17.48 -19.37
CA THR A 24 7.12 17.89 -17.96
C THR A 24 7.71 16.78 -17.07
N TYR A 25 7.36 15.52 -17.34
CA TYR A 25 7.92 14.38 -16.63
C TYR A 25 9.43 14.24 -16.87
N ARG A 26 9.90 14.31 -18.13
CA ARG A 26 11.34 14.25 -18.44
C ARG A 26 12.08 15.43 -17.82
N GLY A 27 11.48 16.63 -17.82
CA GLY A 27 12.02 17.81 -17.14
C GLY A 27 12.15 17.61 -15.62
N LEU A 28 11.14 17.01 -14.97
CA LEU A 28 11.21 16.68 -13.54
C LEU A 28 12.35 15.70 -13.25
N LEU A 29 12.51 14.66 -14.08
CA LEU A 29 13.60 13.69 -13.94
C LEU A 29 14.96 14.37 -14.12
N ALA A 30 15.15 15.13 -15.20
CA ALA A 30 16.39 15.82 -15.49
C ALA A 30 16.76 16.86 -14.41
N ASN A 31 15.79 17.61 -13.90
CA ASN A 31 16.01 18.57 -12.81
C ASN A 31 16.38 17.89 -11.49
N THR A 32 15.94 16.65 -11.26
CA THR A 32 16.20 15.93 -10.01
C THR A 32 17.51 15.15 -10.06
N THR A 33 17.82 14.50 -11.19
CA THR A 33 18.92 13.52 -11.30
C THR A 33 19.87 13.77 -12.48
N GLY A 34 19.60 14.77 -13.32
CA GLY A 34 20.34 15.03 -14.56
C GLY A 34 20.01 14.06 -15.70
N LYS A 35 19.13 13.06 -15.47
CA LYS A 35 18.79 12.01 -16.44
C LYS A 35 17.34 12.09 -16.86
N THR A 36 17.05 11.72 -18.10
CA THR A 36 15.68 11.74 -18.65
C THR A 36 14.97 10.39 -18.58
N SER A 37 15.65 9.33 -18.13
CA SER A 37 15.10 7.98 -18.05
C SER A 37 15.33 7.32 -16.68
N CYS A 38 14.30 6.68 -16.14
CA CYS A 38 14.40 5.89 -14.91
C CYS A 38 15.26 4.63 -15.06
N THR A 39 15.49 4.14 -16.29
CA THR A 39 16.35 2.97 -16.54
C THR A 39 17.82 3.26 -16.29
N GLU A 40 18.23 4.52 -16.48
CA GLU A 40 19.60 5.01 -16.31
C GLU A 40 19.91 5.47 -14.87
N MET A 41 18.88 5.53 -14.01
CA MET A 41 19.01 6.04 -12.65
C MET A 41 19.57 5.00 -11.69
N SER A 42 20.28 5.38 -10.63
CA SER A 42 20.57 4.49 -9.50
C SER A 42 19.33 4.28 -8.62
N ASP A 43 19.37 3.32 -7.70
CA ASP A 43 18.24 3.09 -6.79
C ASP A 43 18.03 4.32 -5.86
N ASP A 44 19.10 5.00 -5.44
CA ASP A 44 19.03 6.24 -4.66
C ASP A 44 18.40 7.39 -5.45
N GLU A 45 18.76 7.55 -6.72
CA GLU A 45 18.18 8.56 -7.62
C GLU A 45 16.68 8.31 -7.82
N LEU A 46 16.24 7.05 -7.96
CA LEU A 46 14.82 6.70 -8.03
C LEU A 46 14.07 7.07 -6.74
N HIS A 47 14.72 6.91 -5.58
CA HIS A 47 14.17 7.34 -4.29
C HIS A 47 14.07 8.88 -4.18
N GLN A 48 15.06 9.62 -4.68
CA GLN A 48 15.01 11.08 -4.74
C GLN A 48 13.85 11.58 -5.60
N VAL A 49 13.68 11.01 -6.80
CA VAL A 49 12.55 11.35 -7.69
C VAL A 49 11.22 11.08 -6.99
N LEU A 50 11.05 9.92 -6.35
CA LEU A 50 9.83 9.61 -5.60
C LEU A 50 9.57 10.64 -4.49
N ASN A 51 10.59 11.10 -3.77
CA ASN A 51 10.44 12.11 -2.74
C ASN A 51 9.95 13.44 -3.31
N VAL A 52 10.54 13.90 -4.42
CA VAL A 52 10.10 15.10 -5.14
C VAL A 52 8.64 14.97 -5.60
N MET A 53 8.26 13.80 -6.11
CA MET A 53 6.87 13.55 -6.49
C MET A 53 5.91 13.59 -5.30
N VAL A 54 6.30 13.04 -4.14
CA VAL A 54 5.50 13.09 -2.91
C VAL A 54 5.30 14.53 -2.45
N GLN A 55 6.36 15.36 -2.49
CA GLN A 55 6.27 16.78 -2.19
C GLN A 55 5.32 17.52 -3.14
N LYS A 56 5.26 17.10 -4.41
CA LYS A 56 4.31 17.62 -5.41
C LYS A 56 2.90 17.05 -5.29
N GLY A 57 2.62 16.20 -4.31
CA GLY A 57 1.29 15.66 -4.03
C GLY A 57 1.08 14.20 -4.43
N PHE A 58 2.11 13.47 -4.85
CA PHE A 58 2.01 12.04 -5.10
C PHE A 58 1.71 11.29 -3.80
N LYS A 59 0.56 10.61 -3.76
CA LYS A 59 0.20 9.76 -2.63
C LYS A 59 0.61 8.35 -2.97
N SER A 60 1.73 7.88 -2.41
CA SER A 60 2.18 6.50 -2.57
C SER A 60 1.25 5.54 -1.81
N GLY A 61 0.06 5.31 -2.35
CA GLY A 61 -0.84 4.30 -1.85
C GLY A 61 -0.23 2.92 -2.09
N SER A 62 -0.01 2.16 -1.03
CA SER A 62 0.10 0.72 -1.19
C SER A 62 -1.32 0.17 -1.33
N ASN A 63 -1.63 -0.45 -2.47
CA ASN A 63 -2.83 -1.27 -2.58
C ASN A 63 -2.59 -2.54 -1.75
N PHE A 64 -2.63 -2.43 -0.42
CA PHE A 64 -2.48 -3.56 0.50
C PHE A 64 -3.47 -4.67 0.17
N TRP A 65 -4.67 -4.28 -0.25
CA TRP A 65 -5.73 -5.19 -0.66
C TRP A 65 -5.72 -5.54 -2.18
N GLY A 66 -4.76 -5.03 -2.96
CA GLY A 66 -4.67 -5.24 -4.42
C GLY A 66 -5.70 -4.44 -5.23
N ASN A 67 -5.99 -4.88 -6.45
CA ASN A 67 -6.99 -4.29 -7.36
C ASN A 67 -8.42 -4.67 -6.96
N ARG A 68 -8.77 -4.48 -5.68
CA ARG A 68 -10.13 -4.71 -5.19
C ARG A 68 -10.91 -3.41 -5.22
N ALA A 69 -12.20 -3.47 -5.54
CA ALA A 69 -13.07 -2.30 -5.49
C ALA A 69 -12.99 -1.61 -4.12
N ALA A 70 -13.07 -0.29 -4.12
CA ALA A 70 -13.00 0.49 -2.90
C ALA A 70 -14.09 0.00 -1.92
N PRO A 71 -13.73 -0.33 -0.67
CA PRO A 71 -14.71 -0.78 0.29
C PRO A 71 -15.73 0.33 0.59
N ARG A 72 -16.97 -0.08 0.84
CA ARG A 72 -18.02 0.81 1.36
C ARG A 72 -17.51 1.55 2.60
N GLU A 73 -18.00 2.76 2.80
CA GLU A 73 -17.50 3.69 3.81
C GLU A 73 -17.53 3.14 5.24
N ASP A 74 -18.59 2.40 5.57
CA ASP A 74 -18.78 1.66 6.82
C ASP A 74 -17.73 0.56 7.07
N LYS A 75 -17.11 0.02 6.01
CA LYS A 75 -16.05 -1.00 6.10
C LYS A 75 -14.65 -0.40 6.13
N LYS A 76 -14.45 0.82 5.62
CA LYS A 76 -13.13 1.48 5.49
C LYS A 76 -12.39 1.54 6.83
N ILE A 77 -13.07 1.96 7.89
CA ILE A 77 -12.46 2.13 9.22
C ILE A 77 -11.91 0.80 9.75
N TYR A 78 -12.66 -0.30 9.58
CA TYR A 78 -12.22 -1.61 10.06
C TYR A 78 -11.09 -2.18 9.22
N LEU A 79 -11.18 -2.07 7.89
CA LEU A 79 -10.13 -2.54 6.99
C LEU A 79 -8.82 -1.76 7.21
N ALA A 80 -8.88 -0.46 7.45
CA ALA A 80 -7.71 0.35 7.80
C ALA A 80 -7.05 -0.14 9.11
N LYS A 81 -7.85 -0.42 10.15
CA LYS A 81 -7.34 -0.98 11.41
C LYS A 81 -6.72 -2.37 11.23
N ILE A 82 -7.36 -3.25 10.45
CA ILE A 82 -6.83 -4.57 10.11
C ILE A 82 -5.48 -4.41 9.39
N THR A 83 -5.40 -3.56 8.36
CA THR A 83 -4.17 -3.31 7.62
C THR A 83 -3.06 -2.79 8.53
N ALA A 84 -3.35 -1.86 9.44
CA ALA A 84 -2.36 -1.33 10.38
C ALA A 84 -1.84 -2.41 11.34
N LEU A 85 -2.72 -3.26 11.88
CA LEU A 85 -2.32 -4.37 12.76
C LEU A 85 -1.50 -5.42 12.02
N LEU A 86 -1.89 -5.77 10.79
CA LEU A 86 -1.13 -6.71 9.96
C LEU A 86 0.27 -6.15 9.64
N ALA A 87 0.35 -4.90 9.19
CA ALA A 87 1.61 -4.24 8.86
C ALA A 87 2.56 -4.16 10.06
N LYS A 88 2.03 -3.84 11.26
CA LYS A 88 2.81 -3.80 12.51
C LYS A 88 3.50 -5.12 12.83
N HIS A 89 2.86 -6.25 12.51
CA HIS A 89 3.40 -7.59 12.78
C HIS A 89 4.06 -8.25 11.57
N GLY A 90 4.23 -7.53 10.46
CA GLY A 90 4.74 -8.10 9.20
C GLY A 90 3.83 -9.18 8.61
N LEU A 91 2.55 -9.20 8.97
CA LEU A 91 1.58 -10.18 8.50
C LEU A 91 1.01 -9.77 7.16
N THR A 92 0.70 -10.75 6.33
CA THR A 92 0.14 -10.53 5.00
C THR A 92 -1.39 -10.51 5.03
N LYS A 93 -2.01 -10.06 3.93
CA LYS A 93 -3.48 -10.08 3.78
C LYS A 93 -4.04 -11.50 3.86
N GLU A 94 -3.29 -12.51 3.43
CA GLU A 94 -3.67 -13.93 3.47
C GLU A 94 -3.88 -14.41 4.90
N TYR A 95 -3.16 -13.85 5.87
CA TYR A 95 -3.37 -14.14 7.29
C TYR A 95 -4.78 -13.71 7.74
N ALA A 96 -5.21 -12.50 7.36
CA ALA A 96 -6.56 -12.02 7.64
C ALA A 96 -7.64 -12.79 6.88
N ASP A 97 -7.36 -13.19 5.63
CA ASP A 97 -8.25 -14.09 4.87
C ASP A 97 -8.39 -15.45 5.59
N GLY A 98 -7.33 -15.97 6.20
CA GLY A 98 -7.37 -17.18 7.04
C GLY A 98 -8.27 -17.04 8.28
N ILE A 99 -8.28 -15.87 8.93
CA ILE A 99 -9.21 -15.58 10.04
C ILE A 99 -10.66 -15.57 9.55
N ALA A 100 -10.91 -14.97 8.38
CA ALA A 100 -12.23 -14.93 7.77
C ALA A 100 -12.76 -16.34 7.46
N LYS A 101 -11.90 -17.21 6.92
CA LYS A 101 -12.23 -18.61 6.62
C LYS A 101 -12.55 -19.42 7.88
N ARG A 102 -11.72 -19.32 8.92
CA ARG A 102 -11.91 -20.08 10.18
C ARG A 102 -13.15 -19.63 10.95
N SER A 103 -13.34 -18.32 11.08
CA SER A 103 -14.35 -17.75 11.98
C SER A 103 -15.72 -17.56 11.34
N PHE A 104 -15.76 -17.28 10.03
CA PHE A 104 -17.00 -16.89 9.33
C PHE A 104 -17.28 -17.71 8.08
N LYS A 105 -16.41 -18.69 7.73
CA LYS A 105 -16.52 -19.49 6.50
C LYS A 105 -16.52 -18.65 5.21
N VAL A 106 -15.99 -17.43 5.26
CA VAL A 106 -15.86 -16.52 4.11
C VAL A 106 -14.41 -16.53 3.61
N GLN A 107 -14.23 -16.61 2.30
CA GLN A 107 -12.90 -16.76 1.69
C GLN A 107 -11.99 -15.54 1.89
N PHE A 108 -12.55 -14.32 1.86
CA PHE A 108 -11.78 -13.08 1.91
C PHE A 108 -12.29 -12.13 2.98
N VAL A 109 -11.38 -11.51 3.72
CA VAL A 109 -11.72 -10.62 4.84
C VAL A 109 -12.52 -9.40 4.39
N HIS A 110 -12.28 -8.87 3.19
CA HIS A 110 -13.01 -7.70 2.69
C HIS A 110 -14.46 -7.98 2.27
N TRP A 111 -14.85 -9.26 2.12
CA TRP A 111 -16.24 -9.65 1.89
C TRP A 111 -17.08 -9.64 3.17
N LEU A 112 -16.43 -9.65 4.34
CA LEU A 112 -17.10 -9.63 5.62
C LEU A 112 -17.97 -8.38 5.79
N GLN A 113 -19.07 -8.56 6.53
CA GLN A 113 -19.94 -7.47 6.97
C GLN A 113 -19.25 -6.62 8.05
N PRO A 114 -19.67 -5.36 8.29
CA PRO A 114 -19.01 -4.47 9.25
C PRO A 114 -18.86 -5.07 10.67
N TRP A 115 -19.87 -5.79 11.16
CA TRP A 115 -19.81 -6.44 12.46
C TRP A 115 -18.80 -7.60 12.51
N GLN A 116 -18.65 -8.35 11.41
CA GLN A 116 -17.65 -9.42 11.27
C GLN A 116 -16.23 -8.81 11.19
N LEU A 117 -16.06 -7.71 10.46
CA LEU A 117 -14.79 -6.97 10.41
C LEU A 117 -14.40 -6.45 11.81
N LYS A 118 -15.36 -5.94 12.59
CA LYS A 118 -15.14 -5.55 13.98
C LYS A 118 -14.61 -6.72 14.83
N LYS A 119 -15.15 -7.93 14.62
CA LYS A 119 -14.65 -9.15 15.30
C LYS A 119 -13.23 -9.53 14.87
N VAL A 120 -12.89 -9.41 13.59
CA VAL A 120 -11.50 -9.62 13.12
C VAL A 120 -10.54 -8.62 13.76
N VAL A 121 -10.93 -7.34 13.86
CA VAL A 121 -10.13 -6.33 14.57
C VAL A 121 -9.90 -6.72 16.03
N GLN A 122 -10.94 -7.21 16.73
CA GLN A 122 -10.80 -7.67 18.12
C GLN A 122 -9.82 -8.85 18.24
N MET A 123 -9.92 -9.86 17.36
CA MET A 123 -9.01 -10.99 17.34
C MET A 123 -7.55 -10.56 17.11
N LEU A 124 -7.31 -9.65 16.15
CA LEU A 124 -5.97 -9.11 15.89
C LEU A 124 -5.46 -8.22 17.03
N ALA A 125 -6.33 -7.50 17.72
CA ALA A 125 -5.95 -6.70 18.89
C ALA A 125 -5.53 -7.57 20.09
N VAL A 126 -6.20 -8.72 20.29
CA VAL A 126 -5.78 -9.72 21.28
C VAL A 126 -4.41 -10.30 20.91
N TYR A 127 -4.22 -10.65 19.64
CA TYR A 127 -2.91 -11.10 19.14
C TYR A 127 -1.80 -10.05 19.39
N ASP A 128 -2.07 -8.78 19.10
CA ASP A 128 -1.14 -7.67 19.35
C ASP A 128 -0.74 -7.56 20.83
N ARG A 129 -1.72 -7.68 21.72
CA ARG A 129 -1.50 -7.63 23.17
C ARG A 129 -0.64 -8.81 23.64
N ASN A 130 -0.94 -10.03 23.19
CA ASN A 130 -0.22 -11.22 23.60
C ASN A 130 1.24 -11.20 23.12
N LYS A 131 1.49 -10.69 21.91
CA LYS A 131 2.86 -10.55 21.39
C LYS A 131 3.67 -9.44 22.07
N LYS A 132 3.02 -8.43 22.65
CA LYS A 132 3.68 -7.37 23.42
C LYS A 132 4.15 -7.82 24.81
N ALA A 133 3.58 -8.92 25.32
CA ALA A 133 3.88 -9.45 26.65
C ALA A 133 5.03 -10.48 26.64
N LEU A 134 5.62 -10.76 25.48
CA LEU A 134 6.79 -11.60 25.24
C LEU A 134 7.97 -10.71 24.85
#